data_AF-A0AAD3A3E1-F1
#
_entry.id   AF-A0AAD3A3E1-F1
#
_cell.length_a   1.000
_cell.length_b   1.000
_cell.length_c   1.000
_cell.angle_alpha   90.00
_cell.angle_beta   90.00
_cell.angle_gamma   90.00
#
_symmetry.space_group_name_H-M   'P 1'
#
loop_
_entity.id
_entity.type
_entity.pdbx_description
1 polymer ?
#
loop_
_entity_poly.entity_id
_entity_poly.type
_entity_poly.pdbx_seq_one_letter_code
_entity_poly.pdbx_strand_id
1 'polypeptide(L)'
;MIIFVSLKKFVQTFWWLIAAIALYVFYQSIGLNMFFLLSIGLLALKFVPALVLPILFIALGVYFSGGFSFMADLIILFFWGLVSLPICFAFAESVRTSIERKR
;
A
#
# COMPACT_ATOMS: atom_id res chain seq x y z
N MET A 1 18.96 27.92 39.95
CA MET A 1 18.68 26.65 39.23
C MET A 1 17.39 26.65 38.37
N ILE A 2 16.55 27.69 38.38
CA ILE A 2 15.28 27.71 37.61
C ILE A 2 15.52 28.02 36.11
N ILE A 3 16.51 28.85 35.77
CA ILE A 3 16.81 29.27 34.39
C ILE A 3 17.39 28.12 33.54
N PHE A 4 18.18 27.23 34.14
CA PHE A 4 18.80 26.10 33.43
C PHE A 4 17.79 25.02 33.02
N VAL A 5 16.69 24.86 33.77
CA VAL A 5 15.58 23.97 33.42
C VAL A 5 14.81 24.51 32.22
N SER A 6 14.68 25.84 32.12
CA SER A 6 14.02 26.51 30.98
C SER A 6 14.79 26.32 29.67
N LEU A 7 16.12 26.49 29.68
CA LEU A 7 16.94 26.32 28.47
C LEU A 7 16.89 24.87 27.94
N LYS A 8 16.97 23.88 28.83
CA LYS A 8 16.80 22.46 28.45
C LYS A 8 15.43 22.19 27.85
N LYS A 9 14.35 22.71 28.46
CA LYS A 9 13.00 22.57 27.92
C LYS A 9 12.84 23.28 26.58
N PHE A 10 13.43 24.46 26.40
CA PHE A 10 13.40 25.20 25.15
C PHE A 10 14.09 24.43 24.02
N VAL A 11 15.29 23.90 24.28
CA VAL A 11 16.01 23.04 23.34
C VAL A 11 15.20 21.78 23.03
N GLN A 12 14.60 21.14 24.03
CA GLN A 12 13.73 19.97 23.84
C GLN A 12 12.51 20.30 22.95
N THR A 13 11.82 21.42 23.19
CA THR A 13 10.71 21.88 22.33
C THR A 13 11.19 22.17 20.91
N PHE A 14 12.41 22.71 20.75
CA PHE A 14 13.02 22.94 19.45
C PHE A 14 13.30 21.63 18.70
N TRP A 15 13.77 20.60 19.40
CA TRP A 15 13.92 19.26 18.83
C TRP A 15 12.58 18.64 18.42
N TRP A 16 11.52 18.83 19.21
CA TRP A 16 10.17 18.42 18.83
C TRP A 16 9.65 19.16 17.60
N LEU A 17 9.96 20.45 17.47
CA LEU A 17 9.61 21.25 16.30
C LEU A 17 10.30 20.71 15.04
N ILE A 18 11.61 20.43 15.12
CA ILE A 18 12.37 19.85 14.01
C ILE A 18 11.81 18.46 13.66
N ALA A 19 11.49 17.62 14.66
CA ALA A 19 10.89 16.32 14.44
C ALA A 19 9.52 16.42 13.75
N ALA A 20 8.68 17.39 14.14
CA ALA A 20 7.38 17.63 13.51
C ALA A 20 7.53 18.12 12.06
N ILE A 21 8.48 19.03 11.79
CA ILE A 21 8.77 19.49 10.43
C ILE A 21 9.31 18.36 9.57
N ALA A 22 10.23 17.54 10.10
CA ALA A 22 10.74 16.38 9.40
C ALA A 22 9.60 15.39 9.07
N LEU A 23 8.72 15.10 10.03
CA LEU A 23 7.52 14.28 9.80
C LEU A 23 6.59 14.88 8.74
N TYR A 24 6.39 16.20 8.76
CA TYR A 24 5.56 16.89 7.79
C TYR A 24 6.14 16.83 6.37
N VAL A 25 7.45 17.07 6.22
CA VAL A 25 8.15 16.96 4.94
C VAL A 25 8.14 15.51 4.44
N PHE A 26 8.33 14.54 5.34
CA PHE A 26 8.27 13.12 5.02
C PHE A 26 6.85 12.71 4.58
N TYR A 27 5.83 13.24 5.25
CA TYR A 27 4.42 13.07 4.87
C TYR A 27 4.14 13.66 3.49
N GLN A 28 4.62 14.87 3.20
CA GLN A 28 4.51 15.50 1.88
C GLN A 28 5.21 14.68 0.79
N SER A 29 6.37 14.10 1.10
CA SER A 29 7.21 13.44 0.10
C SER A 29 6.78 12.01 -0.24
N ILE A 30 6.22 11.25 0.71
CA ILE A 30 5.93 9.82 0.54
C ILE A 30 4.44 9.49 0.78
N GLY A 31 3.69 10.39 1.40
CA GLY A 31 2.29 10.21 1.76
C GLY A 31 2.08 9.39 3.05
N LEU A 32 0.95 9.61 3.72
CA LEU A 32 0.57 8.91 4.96
C LEU A 32 0.61 7.38 4.81
N ASN A 33 0.19 6.91 3.63
CA ASN A 33 0.00 5.50 3.32
C ASN A 33 1.33 4.73 3.40
N MET A 34 2.41 5.33 2.89
CA MET A 34 3.74 4.72 2.90
C MET A 34 4.39 4.81 4.28
N PHE A 35 4.15 5.89 5.03
CA PHE A 35 4.61 5.99 6.42
C PHE A 35 3.93 4.97 7.34
N PHE A 36 2.64 4.73 7.13
CA PHE A 36 1.89 3.68 7.82
C PHE A 36 2.46 2.29 7.52
N LEU A 37 2.71 1.99 6.24
CA LEU A 37 3.31 0.73 5.82
C LEU A 37 4.73 0.54 6.36
N LEU A 38 5.53 1.60 6.41
CA LEU A 38 6.87 1.57 7.00
C LEU A 38 6.80 1.26 8.51
N SER A 39 5.88 1.89 9.22
CA SER A 39 5.67 1.67 10.66
C SER A 39 5.24 0.22 10.92
N ILE A 40 4.30 -0.30 10.13
CA ILE A 40 3.86 -1.70 10.21
C ILE A 40 4.99 -2.65 9.81
N GLY A 41 5.78 -2.32 8.78
CA GLY A 41 6.93 -3.13 8.35
C GLY A 41 8.01 -3.24 9.43
N LEU A 42 8.30 -2.14 10.14
CA LEU A 42 9.23 -2.12 11.28
C LEU A 42 8.68 -2.94 12.46
N LEU A 43 7.38 -2.82 12.75
CA LEU A 43 6.71 -3.64 13.77
C LEU A 43 6.74 -5.13 13.38
N ALA A 44 6.45 -5.46 12.13
CA ALA A 44 6.49 -6.82 11.61
C ALA A 44 7.89 -7.41 11.70
N LEU A 45 8.94 -6.62 11.41
CA LEU A 45 10.33 -7.08 11.56
C LEU A 45 10.64 -7.54 13.00
N LYS A 46 10.02 -6.91 14.00
CA LYS A 46 10.19 -7.29 15.42
C LYS A 46 9.33 -8.49 15.84
N PHE A 47 8.07 -8.53 15.41
CA PHE A 47 7.10 -9.50 15.94
C PHE A 47 6.85 -10.70 15.02
N VAL A 48 6.79 -10.49 13.70
CA VAL A 48 6.47 -11.52 12.71
C VAL A 48 7.25 -11.23 11.41
N PRO A 49 8.54 -11.61 11.33
CA PRO A 49 9.43 -11.22 10.23
C PRO A 49 8.96 -11.71 8.86
N ALA A 50 8.24 -12.85 8.82
CA ALA A 50 7.67 -13.39 7.59
C ALA A 50 6.67 -12.43 6.91
N LEU A 51 6.01 -11.54 7.66
CA LEU A 51 5.07 -10.56 7.11
C LEU A 51 5.75 -9.38 6.42
N VAL A 52 7.06 -9.17 6.63
CA VAL A 52 7.81 -8.09 5.99
C VAL A 52 7.73 -8.20 4.47
N LEU A 53 7.84 -9.40 3.91
CA LEU A 53 7.82 -9.62 2.47
C LEU A 53 6.44 -9.26 1.85
N PRO A 54 5.29 -9.75 2.36
CA PRO A 54 3.97 -9.26 1.93
C PRO A 54 3.79 -7.74 2.07
N ILE A 55 4.23 -7.16 3.19
CA ILE A 55 4.11 -5.70 3.42
C ILE A 55 4.93 -4.93 2.37
N LEU A 56 6.10 -5.44 1.97
CA LEU A 56 6.93 -4.86 0.93
C LEU A 56 6.24 -4.87 -0.43
N PHE A 57 5.57 -5.98 -0.78
CA PHE A 57 4.75 -6.05 -2.00
C PHE A 57 3.60 -5.04 -1.98
N ILE A 58 2.91 -4.89 -0.85
CA ILE A 58 1.84 -3.91 -0.69
C ILE A 58 2.40 -2.49 -0.81
N ALA A 59 3.57 -2.21 -0.22
CA ALA A 59 4.22 -0.91 -0.31
C ALA A 59 4.65 -0.55 -1.73
N LEU A 60 5.12 -1.51 -2.52
CA LEU A 60 5.35 -1.31 -3.94
C LEU A 60 4.06 -0.94 -4.68
N GLY A 61 2.97 -1.65 -4.41
CA GLY A 61 1.65 -1.32 -4.99
C GLY A 61 1.18 0.09 -4.62
N VAL A 62 1.26 0.46 -3.34
CA VAL A 62 0.89 1.80 -2.87
C VAL A 62 1.77 2.89 -3.50
N TYR A 63 3.08 2.63 -3.67
CA TYR A 63 4.00 3.58 -4.28
C TYR A 63 3.61 3.88 -5.73
N PHE A 64 3.36 2.85 -6.54
CA PHE A 64 3.02 3.04 -7.95
C PHE A 64 1.60 3.57 -8.17
N SER A 65 0.66 3.23 -7.28
CA SER A 65 -0.73 3.63 -7.42
C SER A 65 -1.10 4.90 -6.66
N GLY A 66 -0.15 5.50 -5.92
CA GLY A 66 -0.36 6.70 -5.12
C GLY A 66 -1.26 6.50 -3.88
N GLY A 67 -1.66 5.26 -3.57
CA GLY A 67 -2.53 4.95 -2.44
C GLY A 67 -3.04 3.51 -2.42
N PHE A 68 -3.86 3.16 -1.42
CA PHE A 68 -4.43 1.81 -1.26
C PHE A 68 -5.55 1.47 -2.25
N SER A 69 -5.95 2.41 -3.12
CA SER A 69 -7.01 2.20 -4.12
C SER A 69 -6.73 1.01 -5.03
N PHE A 70 -5.46 0.70 -5.30
CA PHE A 70 -5.06 -0.42 -6.17
C PHE A 70 -5.58 -1.78 -5.67
N MET A 71 -5.79 -1.92 -4.36
CA MET A 71 -6.36 -3.15 -3.80
C MET A 71 -7.82 -3.31 -4.22
N ALA A 72 -8.59 -2.22 -4.24
CA ALA A 72 -9.96 -2.26 -4.73
C ALA A 72 -10.00 -2.60 -6.22
N ASP A 73 -9.12 -2.00 -7.02
CA ASP A 73 -9.02 -2.28 -8.45
C ASP A 73 -8.64 -3.75 -8.73
N LEU A 74 -7.71 -4.32 -7.95
CA LEU A 74 -7.34 -5.73 -8.02
C LEU A 74 -8.52 -6.66 -7.70
N ILE A 75 -9.28 -6.34 -6.65
CA ILE A 75 -10.46 -7.13 -6.26
C ILE A 75 -11.53 -7.07 -7.34
N ILE A 76 -11.80 -5.88 -7.89
CA ILE A 76 -12.76 -5.68 -8.98
C ILE A 76 -12.33 -6.46 -10.21
N LEU A 77 -11.06 -6.37 -10.60
CA LEU A 77 -10.49 -7.10 -11.72
C LEU A 77 -10.59 -8.61 -11.53
N PHE A 78 -10.27 -9.11 -10.34
CA PHE A 78 -10.39 -10.53 -10.02
C PHE A 78 -11.85 -11.00 -10.10
N PHE A 79 -12.78 -10.22 -9.55
CA PHE A 79 -14.21 -10.53 -9.57
C PHE A 79 -14.75 -10.58 -11.00
N TRP A 80 -14.49 -9.55 -11.81
CA TRP A 80 -14.90 -9.53 -13.22
C TRP A 80 -14.19 -10.60 -14.05
N GLY A 81 -12.94 -10.92 -13.75
CA GLY A 81 -12.22 -12.04 -14.36
C GLY A 81 -12.92 -13.37 -14.08
N LEU A 82 -13.31 -13.63 -12.83
CA LEU A 82 -14.02 -14.85 -12.43
C LEU A 82 -15.38 -14.97 -13.13
N VAL A 83 -16.14 -13.86 -13.22
CA VAL A 83 -17.46 -13.84 -13.86
C VAL A 83 -17.36 -13.97 -15.38
N SER A 84 -16.35 -13.37 -16.01
CA SER A 84 -16.17 -13.41 -17.46
C SER A 84 -15.62 -14.74 -17.98
N LEU A 85 -14.85 -15.49 -17.17
CA LEU A 85 -14.33 -16.82 -17.54
C LEU A 85 -15.38 -17.78 -18.12
N PRO A 86 -16.49 -18.11 -17.41
CA PRO A 86 -17.50 -19.03 -17.94
C PRO A 86 -18.19 -18.50 -19.20
N ILE A 87 -18.36 -17.17 -19.31
CA ILE A 87 -18.95 -16.55 -20.51
C ILE A 87 -18.00 -16.71 -21.70
N CYS A 88 -16.71 -16.45 -21.51
CA CYS A 88 -15.68 -16.65 -22.52
C CYS A 88 -15.56 -18.11 -22.94
N PHE A 89 -15.63 -19.06 -21.99
CA PHE A 89 -15.63 -20.49 -22.31
C PHE A 89 -16.86 -20.90 -23.12
N ALA A 90 -18.06 -20.51 -22.69
CA ALA A 90 -19.30 -20.82 -23.42
C ALA A 90 -19.29 -20.21 -24.83
N PHE A 91 -18.80 -18.98 -24.97
CA PHE A 91 -18.66 -18.32 -26.26
C PHE A 91 -17.64 -19.04 -27.15
N ALA A 92 -16.47 -19.39 -26.62
CA ALA A 92 -15.45 -20.13 -27.36
C ALA A 92 -15.97 -21.49 -27.86
N GLU A 93 -16.77 -22.18 -27.04
CA GLU A 93 -17.39 -23.46 -27.40
C GLU A 93 -18.50 -23.30 -28.45
N SER A 94 -19.32 -22.25 -28.35
CA SER A 94 -20.31 -21.88 -29.38
C SER A 94 -19.65 -21.54 -30.72
N VAL A 95 -18.50 -20.84 -30.70
CA VAL A 95 -17.75 -20.52 -31.93
C VAL A 95 -17.15 -21.79 -32.52
N ARG A 96 -16.53 -22.64 -31.68
CA ARG A 96 -15.94 -23.91 -32.12
C ARG A 96 -16.97 -24.81 -32.80
N THR A 97 -18.13 -25.01 -32.18
CA THR A 97 -19.22 -25.84 -32.74
C THR A 97 -19.78 -25.26 -34.04
N SER A 98 -19.85 -23.94 -34.16
CA SER A 98 -20.27 -23.27 -35.40
C SER A 98 -19.26 -23.45 -36.53
N ILE A 99 -17.96 -23.45 -36.23
CA ILE A 99 -16.89 -23.71 -37.20
C ILE A 99 -16.91 -25.18 -37.63
N GLU A 100 -17.05 -26.12 -36.68
CA GLU A 100 -17.12 -27.57 -36.97
C GLU A 100 -18.34 -27.94 -37.83
N ARG A 101 -19.49 -27.26 -37.67
CA ARG A 101 -20.67 -27.46 -38.53
C ARG A 101 -20.54 -26.91 -39.95
N LYS A 102 -19.61 -25.96 -40.16
CA LYS A 102 -19.43 -25.28 -41.46
C LYS A 102 -18.38 -25.96 -42.34
N ARG A 103 -17.65 -26.93 -41.78
CA ARG A 103 -16.66 -27.77 -42.45
C ARG A 103 -17.30 -29.08 -42.90
#